data_AF-A0A1X7AAZ5-F1
#
_entry.id   AF-A0A1X7AAZ5-F1
#
_cell.length_a   1.000
_cell.length_b   1.000
_cell.length_c   1.000
_cell.angle_alpha   90.00
_cell.angle_beta   90.00
_cell.angle_gamma   90.00
#
_symmetry.space_group_name_H-M   'P 1'
#
loop_
_entity.id
_entity.type
_entity.pdbx_description
1 polymer ?
#
loop_
_entity_poly.entity_id
_entity_poly.type
_entity_poly.pdbx_seq_one_letter_code
_entity_poly.pdbx_strand_id
1 'polypeptide(L)'
;MARKLYDLAVKTDTYRDNQGNEKARWQNIGAVMSGDDGKQFLLLDRWFNPAGLPNPDNRSNVIVSCFEPKGQQQGQNNGQQSGSHPASNDIDTDSIPF
;
A
#
# COMPACT_ATOMS: atom_id res chain seq x y z
N MET A 1 -13.28 -4.31 16.47
CA MET A 1 -12.13 -4.55 15.57
C MET A 1 -11.47 -3.23 15.23
N ALA A 2 -10.14 -3.17 15.30
CA ALA A 2 -9.41 -1.97 14.96
C ALA A 2 -9.63 -1.57 13.49
N ARG A 3 -9.96 -0.29 13.25
CA ARG A 3 -10.25 0.26 11.92
C ARG A 3 -9.13 1.17 11.46
N LYS A 4 -8.67 1.01 10.21
CA LYS A 4 -7.74 1.94 9.59
C LYS A 4 -8.44 3.28 9.29
N LEU A 5 -7.89 4.37 9.82
CA LEU A 5 -8.38 5.73 9.63
C LEU A 5 -7.61 6.47 8.54
N TYR A 6 -6.29 6.35 8.52
CA TYR A 6 -5.41 7.06 7.58
C TYR A 6 -4.20 6.22 7.18
N ASP A 7 -3.71 6.47 5.97
CA ASP A 7 -2.37 6.11 5.51
C ASP A 7 -1.37 7.20 5.89
N LEU A 8 -0.26 6.82 6.51
CA LEU A 8 0.84 7.73 6.84
C LEU A 8 1.88 7.68 5.73
N ALA A 9 2.22 8.83 5.16
CA ALA A 9 3.25 8.91 4.14
C ALA A 9 4.17 10.12 4.32
N VAL A 10 5.42 9.94 3.91
CA VAL A 10 6.48 10.96 3.97
C VAL A 10 6.96 11.29 2.56
N LYS A 11 7.36 12.54 2.35
CA LYS A 11 7.99 12.95 1.09
C LYS A 11 9.45 12.49 1.11
N THR A 12 9.81 11.62 0.18
CA THR A 12 11.19 11.10 0.08
C THR A 12 12.02 11.84 -0.94
N ASP A 13 11.39 12.34 -2.01
CA ASP A 13 12.08 13.02 -3.11
C ASP A 13 11.09 13.86 -3.95
N THR A 14 11.58 14.52 -4.99
CA THR A 14 10.76 15.07 -6.08
C THR A 14 11.20 14.51 -7.43
N TYR A 15 10.26 14.45 -8.39
CA TYR A 15 10.53 14.04 -9.76
C TYR A 15 9.79 14.95 -10.73
N ARG A 16 10.31 15.11 -11.94
CA ARG A 16 9.61 15.82 -13.02
C ARG A 16 8.74 14.85 -13.80
N ASP A 17 7.49 15.23 -14.06
CA ASP A 17 6.64 14.49 -14.99
C ASP A 17 6.95 14.83 -16.46
N ASN A 18 6.32 14.11 -17.38
CA ASN A 18 6.51 14.29 -18.83
C ASN A 18 6.13 15.70 -19.34
N GLN A 19 5.42 16.48 -18.52
CA GLN A 19 5.00 17.84 -18.83
C GLN A 19 5.94 18.89 -18.21
N GLY A 20 7.00 18.45 -17.52
CA GLY A 20 7.99 19.30 -16.87
C GLY A 20 7.60 19.77 -15.47
N ASN A 21 6.46 19.34 -14.92
CA ASN A 21 6.01 19.75 -13.59
C ASN A 21 6.73 18.96 -12.51
N GLU A 22 7.15 19.65 -11.44
CA GLU A 22 7.73 19.00 -10.28
C GLU A 22 6.65 18.35 -9.41
N LYS A 23 6.82 17.06 -9.11
CA LYS A 23 5.92 16.26 -8.28
C LYS A 23 6.67 15.64 -7.12
N ALA A 24 6.04 15.66 -5.95
CA ALA A 24 6.56 14.97 -4.78
C ALA A 24 6.44 13.45 -4.94
N ARG A 25 7.51 12.75 -4.58
CA ARG A 25 7.52 11.30 -4.38
C ARG A 25 7.18 11.02 -2.92
N TRP A 26 6.10 10.29 -2.71
CA TRP A 26 5.60 9.92 -1.39
C TRP A 26 5.83 8.44 -1.14
N GLN A 27 6.20 8.09 0.09
CA GLN A 27 6.32 6.71 0.54
C GLN A 27 5.42 6.49 1.75
N ASN A 28 4.59 5.45 1.69
CA ASN A 28 3.81 5.00 2.84
C ASN A 28 4.75 4.40 3.89
N ILE A 29 4.55 4.75 5.15
CA ILE A 29 5.38 4.32 6.29
C ILE A 29 4.56 3.67 7.40
N GLY A 30 3.26 3.48 7.17
CA GLY A 30 2.34 3.02 8.20
C GLY A 30 0.92 3.59 8.07
N ALA A 31 0.19 3.52 9.17
CA ALA A 31 -1.21 3.90 9.24
C ALA A 31 -1.63 4.40 10.63
N VAL A 32 -2.66 5.23 10.66
CA VAL A 32 -3.41 5.53 11.89
C VAL A 32 -4.56 4.54 12.01
N MET A 33 -4.65 3.89 13.16
CA MET A 33 -5.67 2.91 13.48
C MET A 33 -6.53 3.44 14.65
N SER A 34 -7.83 3.17 14.61
CA SER A 34 -8.73 3.33 15.74
C SER A 34 -8.89 1.98 16.43
N GLY A 35 -8.63 1.91 17.73
CA GLY A 35 -8.94 0.76 18.58
C GLY A 35 -10.41 0.69 18.95
N ASP A 36 -10.79 -0.40 19.62
CA ASP A 36 -12.18 -0.68 20.04
C ASP A 36 -12.63 0.22 21.18
N ASP A 37 -11.70 0.80 21.94
CA ASP A 37 -11.92 1.79 22.98
C ASP A 37 -12.03 3.23 22.43
N GLY A 38 -12.02 3.39 21.10
CA GLY A 38 -12.07 4.68 20.42
C GLY A 38 -10.74 5.45 20.43
N LYS A 39 -9.68 4.90 21.02
CA LYS A 39 -8.35 5.54 21.00
C LYS A 39 -7.65 5.29 19.68
N GLN A 40 -6.82 6.23 19.28
CA GLN A 40 -6.00 6.11 18.08
C GLN A 40 -4.59 5.63 18.43
N PHE A 41 -4.03 4.79 17.58
CA PHE A 41 -2.64 4.38 17.64
C PHE A 41 -2.04 4.31 16.24
N LEU A 42 -0.73 4.42 16.16
CA LEU A 42 0.00 4.33 14.91
C LEU A 42 0.54 2.92 14.75
N LEU A 43 0.39 2.37 13.56
CA LEU A 43 1.21 1.27 13.09
C LEU A 43 2.26 1.87 12.17
N LEU A 44 3.53 1.77 12.57
CA LEU A 44 4.67 2.18 11.75
C LEU A 44 5.39 0.95 11.25
N ASP A 45 5.82 1.02 10.00
CA ASP A 45 6.64 -0.02 9.41
C ASP A 45 8.00 -0.09 10.13
N ARG A 46 8.44 -1.29 10.49
CA ARG A 46 9.67 -1.51 11.27
C ARG A 46 10.93 -0.99 10.59
N TRP A 47 10.92 -0.87 9.26
CA TRP A 47 12.05 -0.40 8.47
C TRP A 47 12.13 1.14 8.43
N PHE A 48 11.06 1.85 8.82
CA PHE A 48 11.02 3.29 8.72
C PHE A 48 11.98 3.94 9.73
N ASN A 49 12.98 4.64 9.20
CA ASN A 49 13.92 5.45 9.97
C ASN A 49 13.80 6.93 9.55
N PRO A 50 13.27 7.81 10.41
CA PRO A 50 13.15 9.25 10.13
C PRO A 50 14.48 9.91 9.74
N ALA A 51 15.61 9.43 10.27
CA ALA A 51 16.94 9.99 9.97
C ALA A 51 17.39 9.74 8.52
N GLY A 52 16.74 8.84 7.78
CA GLY A 52 17.02 8.58 6.38
C GLY A 52 16.34 9.53 5.39
N LEU A 53 15.50 10.47 5.88
CA LEU A 53 14.79 11.41 5.02
C LEU A 53 15.64 12.66 4.70
N PRO A 54 15.43 13.30 3.54
CA PRO A 54 16.08 14.57 3.22
C PRO A 54 15.75 15.64 4.27
N ASN A 55 16.78 16.33 4.77
CA ASN A 55 16.63 17.38 5.77
C ASN A 55 17.41 18.66 5.39
N PRO A 56 17.07 19.32 4.27
CA PRO A 56 17.81 20.49 3.79
C PRO A 56 17.76 21.68 4.76
N ASP A 57 16.66 21.80 5.51
CA ASP A 57 16.42 22.88 6.47
C ASP A 57 16.96 22.55 7.88
N ASN A 58 17.62 21.40 8.04
CA ASN A 58 18.16 20.88 9.31
C ASN A 58 17.15 20.94 10.48
N ARG A 59 15.90 20.55 10.21
CA ARG A 59 14.83 20.53 11.22
C ARG A 59 14.97 19.31 12.13
N SER A 60 14.49 19.45 13.36
CA SER A 60 14.47 18.35 14.35
C SER A 60 13.27 17.41 14.21
N ASN A 61 12.31 17.76 13.35
CA ASN A 61 11.06 17.04 13.14
C ASN A 61 10.88 16.62 11.67
N VAL A 62 10.08 15.57 11.46
CA VAL A 62 9.68 15.07 10.14
C VAL A 62 8.21 15.35 9.91
N ILE A 63 7.86 15.79 8.70
CA ILE A 63 6.47 15.95 8.28
C ILE A 63 5.95 14.61 7.77
N VAL A 64 4.87 14.13 8.39
CA VAL A 64 4.12 12.96 7.96
C VAL A 64 2.73 13.41 7.54
N SER A 65 2.33 13.06 6.32
CA SER A 65 1.02 13.35 5.77
C SER A 65 0.08 12.18 6.01
N CYS A 66 -1.12 12.49 6.51
CA CYS A 66 -2.20 11.52 6.69
C CYS A 66 -3.14 11.60 5.49
N PHE A 67 -3.32 10.49 4.78
CA PHE A 67 -4.23 10.38 3.66
C PHE A 67 -5.38 9.46 4.02
N GLU A 68 -6.61 9.80 3.63
CA GLU A 68 -7.72 8.86 3.78
C GLU A 68 -7.43 7.60 2.96
N PRO A 69 -7.70 6.40 3.51
CA PRO A 69 -7.55 5.16 2.75
C PRO A 69 -8.42 5.29 1.51
N LYS A 70 -7.82 5.21 0.33
CA LYS A 70 -8.59 5.16 -0.91
C LYS A 70 -9.59 4.04 -0.76
N GLY A 71 -10.88 4.40 -0.79
CA GLY A 71 -11.96 3.50 -0.44
C GLY A 71 -11.73 2.15 -1.11
N GLN A 72 -11.64 1.08 -0.30
CA GLN A 72 -11.94 -0.24 -0.82
C GLN A 72 -13.34 -0.12 -1.40
N GLN A 73 -13.45 -0.09 -2.73
CA GLN A 73 -14.72 -0.31 -3.40
C GLN A 73 -15.21 -1.67 -2.92
N GLN A 74 -16.06 -1.62 -1.90
CA GLN A 74 -16.79 -2.74 -1.37
C GLN A 74 -17.99 -2.93 -2.31
N GLY A 75 -17.90 -3.93 -3.19
CA GLY A 75 -18.93 -4.35 -4.16
C GLY A 75 -18.31 -4.54 -5.55
N GLN A 76 -18.27 -5.72 -6.17
CA GLN A 76 -19.35 -6.69 -6.25
C GLN A 76 -18.82 -8.12 -6.40
N ASN A 77 -19.18 -8.95 -5.43
CA ASN A 77 -19.23 -10.39 -5.54
C ASN A 77 -20.22 -10.75 -6.65
N ASN A 78 -19.75 -11.04 -7.86
CA ASN A 78 -20.56 -11.71 -8.87
C ASN A 78 -20.24 -13.20 -8.81
N GLY A 79 -20.94 -13.89 -7.92
CA GLY A 79 -21.05 -15.34 -8.00
C GLY A 79 -21.71 -15.70 -9.33
N GLN A 80 -20.97 -16.39 -10.19
CA GLN A 80 -21.55 -17.21 -11.25
C GLN A 80 -20.96 -18.62 -11.09
N GLN A 81 -21.66 -19.45 -10.33
CA GLN A 81 -21.64 -20.90 -10.53
C GLN A 81 -22.10 -21.20 -11.95
N SER A 82 -21.37 -22.08 -12.63
CA SER A 82 -21.84 -23.22 -13.43
C SER A 82 -20.98 -23.40 -14.67
N GLY A 83 -20.22 -24.49 -14.70
CA GLY A 83 -19.42 -24.89 -15.86
C GLY A 83 -18.58 -26.13 -15.57
N SER A 84 -19.24 -27.20 -15.10
CA SER A 84 -18.67 -28.54 -15.03
C SER A 84 -18.14 -28.97 -16.41
N HIS A 85 -16.82 -29.09 -16.53
CA HIS A 85 -16.18 -29.78 -17.66
C HIS A 85 -15.54 -31.08 -17.16
N PRO A 86 -15.79 -32.20 -17.87
CA PRO A 86 -15.34 -33.53 -17.46
C PRO A 86 -13.83 -33.70 -17.63
N ALA A 87 -13.27 -34.56 -16.79
CA ALA A 87 -11.91 -35.04 -16.88
C ALA A 87 -11.66 -35.73 -18.22
N SER A 88 -10.63 -35.28 -18.92
CA SER A 88 -9.98 -36.02 -20.00
C SER A 88 -8.49 -36.09 -19.69
N ASN A 89 -7.97 -37.31 -19.78
CA ASN A 89 -6.64 -37.78 -19.43
C ASN A 89 -5.48 -37.07 -20.16
N ASP A 90 -4.28 -37.39 -19.65
CA ASP A 90 -2.99 -37.42 -20.36
C ASP A 90 -2.26 -36.08 -20.51
N ILE A 91 -1.52 -35.71 -19.47
CA ILE A 91 -0.29 -34.93 -19.65
C ILE A 91 0.87 -35.93 -19.67
N ASP A 92 1.26 -36.32 -20.89
CA ASP A 92 2.50 -37.01 -21.17
C ASP A 92 3.68 -36.27 -20.52
N THR A 93 4.31 -36.92 -19.54
CA THR A 93 5.47 -36.44 -18.79
C THR A 93 6.78 -36.60 -19.61
N ASP A 94 6.68 -36.69 -20.94
CA ASP A 94 7.80 -37.06 -21.83
C ASP A 94 8.08 -36.02 -22.93
N SER A 95 7.86 -34.73 -22.64
CA SER A 95 8.11 -33.65 -23.61
C SER A 95 8.70 -32.38 -22.99
N ILE A 96 9.50 -32.51 -21.93
CA ILE A 96 10.39 -31.43 -21.45
C ILE A 96 11.80 -31.67 -22.03
N PRO A 97 12.19 -31.02 -23.15
CA PRO A 97 13.60 -30.88 -23.47
C PRO A 97 14.21 -29.75 -22.62
N PHE A 98 15.45 -29.98 -22.17
CA PHE A 98 16.30 -29.01 -21.44
C PHE A 98 16.37 -27.65 -22.13
#